data_AF-A0A9X3NM57-F1
#
_entry.id   AF-A0A9X3NM57-F1
#
_cell.length_a   1.000
_cell.length_b   1.000
_cell.length_c   1.000
_cell.angle_alpha   90.00
_cell.angle_beta   90.00
_cell.angle_gamma   90.00
#
_symmetry.space_group_name_H-M   'P 1'
#
loop_
_entity.id
_entity.type
_entity.pdbx_description
1 polymer ?
#
loop_
_entity_poly.entity_id
_entity_poly.type
_entity_poly.pdbx_seq_one_letter_code
_entity_poly.pdbx_strand_id
1 'polypeptide(L)'
;MNLKKASLSTAAVVLATPLLFALMPAGTANAHGYVSSPPSRQAQCAAGVVECGQIQWEPHSVEGPKGLTNCHGGNTRFAELNDDSKGWQVTPVGRTVDFTWTLTAQHATSTWEYFIGGTRIASFDDGGARPPATVTHRVDLGGYSGQQKILAVWNVADTANAFYACIDVNVGAA
;
A
#
# COMPACT_ATOMS: atom_id res chain seq x y z
N MET A 1 75.90 12.32 20.93
CA MET A 1 74.45 12.63 20.82
C MET A 1 74.14 12.82 19.34
N ASN A 2 73.44 11.88 18.71
CA ASN A 2 72.78 12.10 17.42
C ASN A 2 71.74 10.98 17.18
N LEU A 3 70.48 11.40 17.03
CA LEU A 3 69.31 10.54 17.02
C LEU A 3 69.17 9.77 15.69
N LYS A 4 68.74 8.51 15.84
CA LYS A 4 68.30 7.60 14.79
C LYS A 4 67.14 8.22 13.99
N LYS A 5 67.17 8.09 12.66
CA LYS A 5 65.97 8.20 11.81
C LYS A 5 65.84 6.93 11.00
N ALA A 6 64.95 6.04 11.46
CA ALA A 6 64.46 4.93 10.66
C ALA A 6 63.40 5.50 9.70
N SER A 7 63.72 5.54 8.40
CA SER A 7 62.72 5.84 7.38
C SER A 7 61.88 4.59 7.15
N LEU A 8 60.66 4.58 7.71
CA LEU A 8 59.62 3.65 7.30
C LEU A 8 59.17 4.04 5.88
N SER A 9 59.46 3.19 4.90
CA SER A 9 58.82 3.25 3.59
C SER A 9 57.36 2.83 3.74
N THR A 10 56.45 3.80 3.65
CA THR A 10 55.00 3.57 3.62
C THR A 10 54.59 2.88 2.32
N ALA A 11 54.60 1.56 2.32
CA ALA A 11 53.77 0.77 1.43
C ALA A 11 52.46 0.47 2.17
N ALA A 12 51.40 1.24 1.90
CA ALA A 12 50.07 0.96 2.44
C ALA A 12 48.97 1.44 1.48
N VAL A 13 48.50 0.49 0.68
CA VAL A 13 47.09 0.21 0.36
C VAL A 13 46.16 1.42 0.19
N VAL A 14 45.85 1.78 -1.06
CA VAL A 14 44.60 2.47 -1.42
C VAL A 14 43.97 1.77 -2.62
N LEU A 15 43.46 0.55 -2.40
CA LEU A 15 42.58 -0.16 -3.33
C LEU A 15 41.46 -0.84 -2.53
N ALA A 16 40.47 -0.05 -2.13
CA ALA A 16 39.10 -0.44 -1.74
C ALA A 16 38.50 0.82 -1.09
N THR A 17 37.57 1.53 -1.71
CA THR A 17 36.15 1.19 -1.55
C THR A 17 35.31 2.06 -2.50
N PRO A 18 34.58 1.44 -3.44
CA PRO A 18 33.26 1.94 -3.78
C PRO A 18 32.27 0.77 -3.68
N LEU A 19 32.21 0.10 -2.53
CA LEU A 19 31.29 -1.03 -2.33
C LEU A 19 30.52 -0.99 -0.99
N LEU A 20 30.47 0.16 -0.33
CA LEU A 20 29.77 0.31 0.96
C LEU A 20 28.39 0.99 0.87
N PHE A 21 27.97 1.47 -0.31
CA PHE A 21 26.64 2.09 -0.48
C PHE A 21 25.50 1.08 -0.73
N ALA A 22 25.80 -0.21 -0.96
CA ALA A 22 24.77 -1.22 -1.26
C ALA A 22 24.03 -1.79 -0.03
N LEU A 23 24.37 -1.33 1.18
CA LEU A 23 23.81 -1.85 2.45
C LEU A 23 22.98 -0.82 3.22
N MET A 24 22.60 0.30 2.59
CA MET A 24 21.66 1.23 3.23
C MET A 24 20.26 0.58 3.25
N PRO A 25 19.61 0.48 4.44
CA PRO A 25 18.21 0.09 4.50
C PRO A 25 17.40 1.02 3.61
N ALA A 26 16.48 0.46 2.80
CA ALA A 26 15.51 1.28 2.08
C ALA A 26 14.82 2.21 3.09
N GLY A 27 14.88 3.52 2.85
CA GLY A 27 14.28 4.50 3.75
C GLY A 27 12.78 4.24 3.91
N THR A 28 12.25 4.45 5.11
CA THR A 28 10.79 4.45 5.32
C THR A 28 10.21 5.70 4.66
N ALA A 29 9.77 5.58 3.40
CA ALA A 29 9.00 6.63 2.77
C ALA A 29 7.54 6.54 3.26
N ASN A 30 7.05 7.62 3.88
CA ASN A 30 5.74 7.68 4.52
C ASN A 30 4.62 7.92 3.51
N ALA A 31 4.26 6.91 2.71
CA ALA A 31 3.06 6.95 1.87
C ALA A 31 1.81 6.81 2.70
N HIS A 32 0.71 7.42 2.26
CA HIS A 32 -0.54 7.39 3.00
C HIS A 32 -1.74 7.61 2.08
N GLY A 33 -2.69 6.69 2.10
CA GLY A 33 -3.89 6.75 1.28
C GLY A 33 -4.85 5.59 1.52
N TYR A 34 -6.10 5.77 1.09
CA TYR A 34 -7.16 4.77 1.22
C TYR A 34 -8.19 4.92 0.10
N VAL A 35 -8.97 3.88 -0.17
CA VAL A 35 -10.11 3.96 -1.11
C VAL A 35 -11.28 4.63 -0.40
N SER A 36 -11.64 5.82 -0.87
CA SER A 36 -12.73 6.63 -0.35
C SER A 36 -14.07 6.36 -1.02
N SER A 37 -14.08 5.82 -2.25
CA SER A 37 -15.32 5.44 -2.95
C SER A 37 -15.14 4.24 -3.90
N PRO A 38 -16.03 3.23 -3.87
CA PRO A 38 -16.92 2.90 -2.76
C PRO A 38 -16.15 2.82 -1.44
N PRO A 39 -16.78 3.12 -0.28
CA PRO A 39 -16.06 3.25 0.97
C PRO A 39 -15.42 1.92 1.37
N SER A 40 -14.07 1.93 1.45
CA SER A 40 -13.32 0.81 2.03
C SER A 40 -13.66 0.61 3.50
N ARG A 41 -13.31 -0.55 4.05
CA ARG A 41 -13.49 -0.88 5.48
C ARG A 41 -12.89 0.19 6.39
N GLN A 42 -11.66 0.63 6.14
CA GLN A 42 -11.06 1.72 6.91
C GLN A 42 -11.78 3.07 6.71
N ALA A 43 -12.36 3.34 5.54
CA ALA A 43 -13.17 4.54 5.33
C ALA A 43 -14.50 4.47 6.11
N GLN A 44 -15.13 3.29 6.18
CA GLN A 44 -16.32 3.06 7.00
C GLN A 44 -16.02 3.25 8.49
N CYS A 45 -14.86 2.77 8.96
CA CYS A 45 -14.38 3.03 10.32
C CYS A 45 -14.26 4.53 10.58
N ALA A 46 -13.56 5.26 9.71
CA ALA A 46 -13.33 6.70 9.87
C ALA A 46 -14.63 7.53 9.80
N ALA A 47 -15.64 7.04 9.07
CA ALA A 47 -16.96 7.64 9.00
C ALA A 47 -17.88 7.27 10.19
N GLY A 48 -17.44 6.40 11.10
CA GLY A 48 -18.25 5.91 12.22
C GLY A 48 -19.39 4.97 11.81
N VAL A 49 -19.36 4.43 10.59
CA VAL A 49 -20.35 3.49 10.07
C VAL A 49 -20.18 2.11 10.72
N VAL A 50 -18.92 1.73 10.97
CA VAL A 50 -18.56 0.50 11.68
C VAL A 50 -17.65 0.88 12.84
N GLU A 51 -17.93 0.33 14.02
CA GLU A 51 -17.09 0.55 15.19
C GLU A 51 -15.72 -0.14 15.03
N CYS A 52 -14.67 0.66 15.10
CA CYS A 52 -13.29 0.24 14.91
C CYS A 52 -12.37 0.83 15.99
N GLY A 53 -11.16 0.28 16.11
CA GLY A 53 -10.15 0.74 17.04
C GLY A 53 -9.41 1.96 16.52
N GLN A 54 -8.08 1.88 16.45
CA GLN A 54 -7.23 3.03 16.07
C GLN A 54 -7.45 3.45 14.61
N ILE A 55 -7.78 2.51 13.72
CA ILE A 55 -7.85 2.77 12.27
C ILE A 55 -8.88 3.84 11.87
N GLN A 56 -9.89 4.09 12.72
CA GLN A 56 -10.87 5.16 12.47
C GLN A 56 -10.23 6.56 12.42
N TRP A 57 -9.09 6.77 13.09
CA TRP A 57 -8.39 8.05 13.14
C TRP A 57 -7.34 8.21 12.04
N GLU A 58 -6.91 7.10 11.45
CA GLU A 58 -5.82 7.06 10.49
C GLU A 58 -6.11 6.10 9.32
N PRO A 59 -7.24 6.25 8.60
CA PRO A 59 -7.63 5.30 7.54
C PRO A 59 -6.60 5.18 6.41
N HIS A 60 -5.75 6.20 6.26
CA HIS A 60 -4.69 6.29 5.27
C HIS A 60 -3.43 5.49 5.61
N SER A 61 -3.37 4.80 6.77
CA SER A 61 -2.15 4.21 7.32
C SER A 61 -2.05 2.68 7.23
N VAL A 62 -2.90 2.02 6.43
CA VAL A 62 -2.87 0.54 6.28
C VAL A 62 -1.71 0.11 5.37
N GLU A 63 -0.50 0.32 5.84
CA GLU A 63 0.77 0.00 5.19
C GLU A 63 1.29 -1.37 5.62
N GLY A 64 1.88 -2.11 4.67
CA GLY A 64 2.63 -3.32 4.95
C GLY A 64 3.52 -3.77 3.80
N PRO A 65 4.28 -4.87 3.97
CA PRO A 65 5.12 -5.43 2.91
C PRO A 65 4.30 -5.78 1.67
N LYS A 66 4.85 -5.53 0.47
CA LYS A 66 4.24 -5.91 -0.81
C LYS A 66 3.91 -7.40 -0.90
N GLY A 67 2.89 -7.73 -1.69
CA GLY A 67 2.50 -9.12 -2.01
C GLY A 67 1.54 -9.77 -1.03
N LEU A 68 1.12 -9.08 0.04
CA LEU A 68 0.08 -9.57 0.94
C LEU A 68 -1.30 -9.53 0.28
N THR A 69 -2.19 -10.41 0.74
CA THR A 69 -3.57 -10.55 0.22
C THR A 69 -4.62 -10.38 1.30
N ASN A 70 -4.28 -9.68 2.39
CA ASN A 70 -5.16 -9.44 3.53
C ASN A 70 -5.51 -7.95 3.66
N CYS A 71 -6.64 -7.65 4.30
CA CYS A 71 -7.22 -6.30 4.38
C CYS A 71 -6.47 -5.33 5.28
N HIS A 72 -5.65 -5.85 6.21
CA HIS A 72 -4.92 -5.05 7.20
C HIS A 72 -3.43 -4.87 6.84
N GLY A 73 -2.98 -5.38 5.68
CA GLY A 73 -1.58 -5.30 5.24
C GLY A 73 -0.58 -5.96 6.20
N GLY A 74 -0.99 -6.95 7.00
CA GLY A 74 -0.13 -7.52 8.04
C GLY A 74 0.11 -6.62 9.26
N ASN A 75 -0.49 -5.43 9.31
CA ASN A 75 -0.41 -4.52 10.45
C ASN A 75 -1.45 -4.90 11.53
N THR A 76 -1.02 -5.62 12.56
CA THR A 76 -1.90 -6.18 13.59
C THR A 76 -2.65 -5.14 14.43
N ARG A 77 -2.23 -3.86 14.41
CA ARG A 77 -2.99 -2.76 15.03
C ARG A 77 -4.35 -2.55 14.36
N PHE A 78 -4.49 -2.98 13.12
CA PHE A 78 -5.68 -2.84 12.28
C PHE A 78 -6.31 -4.19 11.93
N ALA A 79 -6.07 -5.22 12.77
CA ALA A 79 -6.52 -6.58 12.54
C ALA A 79 -8.05 -6.67 12.35
N GLU A 80 -8.82 -5.72 12.87
CA GLU A 80 -10.27 -5.67 12.66
C GLU A 80 -10.67 -5.56 11.19
N LEU A 81 -9.83 -4.99 10.31
CA LEU A 81 -10.12 -4.90 8.88
C LEU A 81 -10.23 -6.28 8.21
N ASN A 82 -9.62 -7.30 8.81
CA ASN A 82 -9.70 -8.69 8.38
C ASN A 82 -10.89 -9.46 8.95
N ASP A 83 -11.58 -8.91 9.95
CA ASP A 83 -12.71 -9.59 10.59
C ASP A 83 -13.98 -9.40 9.75
N ASP A 84 -14.41 -10.49 9.12
CA ASP A 84 -15.61 -10.53 8.27
C ASP A 84 -16.91 -10.61 9.06
N SER A 85 -16.85 -10.84 10.37
CA SER A 85 -18.03 -10.86 11.23
C SER A 85 -18.49 -9.45 11.63
N LYS A 86 -17.67 -8.43 11.37
CA LYS A 86 -18.06 -7.04 11.58
C LYS A 86 -19.16 -6.62 10.59
N GLY A 87 -19.98 -5.67 11.02
CA GLY A 87 -21.11 -5.14 10.26
C GLY A 87 -20.74 -4.24 9.09
N TRP A 88 -19.75 -4.63 8.28
CA TRP A 88 -19.34 -3.89 7.08
C TRP A 88 -20.52 -3.68 6.14
N GLN A 89 -20.72 -2.43 5.74
CA GLN A 89 -21.75 -2.08 4.78
C GLN A 89 -21.30 -2.46 3.38
N VAL A 90 -22.16 -3.21 2.69
CA VAL A 90 -21.90 -3.70 1.33
C VAL A 90 -22.47 -2.70 0.34
N THR A 91 -21.63 -2.10 -0.50
CA THR A 91 -22.07 -1.08 -1.46
C THR A 91 -22.67 -1.73 -2.72
N PRO A 92 -23.92 -1.43 -3.12
CA PRO A 92 -24.46 -1.88 -4.40
C PRO A 92 -23.68 -1.23 -5.55
N VAL A 93 -23.25 -2.03 -6.53
CA VAL A 93 -22.49 -1.56 -7.69
C VAL A 93 -22.98 -2.22 -8.98
N GLY A 94 -22.71 -1.59 -10.12
CA GLY A 94 -22.92 -2.18 -11.44
C GLY A 94 -21.86 -3.24 -11.75
N ARG A 95 -21.82 -3.68 -13.02
CA ARG A 95 -20.76 -4.58 -13.52
C ARG A 95 -19.47 -3.84 -13.87
N THR A 96 -19.47 -2.52 -13.77
CA THR A 96 -18.28 -1.68 -13.89
C THR A 96 -18.38 -0.63 -12.80
N VAL A 97 -17.27 -0.35 -12.12
CA VAL A 97 -17.23 0.54 -10.95
C VAL A 97 -15.98 1.41 -10.98
N ASP A 98 -16.10 2.64 -10.52
CA ASP A 98 -14.97 3.54 -10.31
C ASP A 98 -14.50 3.44 -8.85
N PHE A 99 -13.25 3.03 -8.64
CA PHE A 99 -12.58 3.08 -7.34
C PHE A 99 -11.78 4.36 -7.22
N THR A 100 -12.10 5.18 -6.22
CA THR A 100 -11.41 6.44 -5.95
C THR A 100 -10.57 6.32 -4.69
N TRP A 101 -9.27 6.59 -4.83
CA TRP A 101 -8.31 6.73 -3.76
C TRP A 101 -8.19 8.19 -3.35
N THR A 102 -8.11 8.42 -2.04
CA THR A 102 -7.69 9.69 -1.44
C THR A 102 -6.30 9.50 -0.83
N LEU A 103 -5.32 10.27 -1.29
CA LEU A 103 -3.93 10.20 -0.84
C LEU A 103 -3.61 11.42 0.03
N THR A 104 -3.27 11.20 1.29
CA THR A 104 -2.83 12.26 2.21
C THR A 104 -1.33 12.53 2.10
N ALA A 105 -0.56 11.55 1.60
CA ALA A 105 0.82 11.70 1.19
C ALA A 105 1.05 10.92 -0.11
N GLN A 106 1.25 11.63 -1.21
CA GLN A 106 1.54 11.04 -2.53
C GLN A 106 2.99 10.53 -2.57
N HIS A 107 3.25 9.38 -3.17
CA HIS A 107 4.60 8.82 -3.36
C HIS A 107 4.79 8.30 -4.77
N ALA A 108 6.03 8.05 -5.17
CA ALA A 108 6.29 7.37 -6.43
C ALA A 108 5.54 6.03 -6.42
N THR A 109 4.72 5.77 -7.44
CA THR A 109 3.85 4.60 -7.51
C THR A 109 4.30 3.67 -8.62
N SER A 110 4.39 2.38 -8.30
CA SER A 110 4.58 1.36 -9.32
C SER A 110 3.22 0.98 -9.91
N THR A 111 2.39 0.27 -9.16
CA THR A 111 1.10 -0.22 -9.64
C THR A 111 -0.03 -0.02 -8.64
N TRP A 112 -1.24 0.02 -9.17
CA TRP A 112 -2.50 -0.13 -8.45
C TRP A 112 -3.14 -1.42 -8.90
N GLU A 113 -3.36 -2.36 -7.99
CA GLU A 113 -3.89 -3.68 -8.31
C GLU A 113 -5.21 -3.94 -7.55
N TYR A 114 -6.13 -4.64 -8.20
CA TYR A 114 -7.43 -4.99 -7.63
C TYR A 114 -7.64 -6.49 -7.71
N PHE A 115 -8.16 -7.08 -6.64
CA PHE A 115 -8.34 -8.52 -6.52
C PHE A 115 -9.71 -8.91 -5.96
N ILE A 116 -10.22 -10.06 -6.40
CA ILE A 116 -11.34 -10.77 -5.76
C ILE A 116 -10.86 -12.20 -5.48
N GLY A 117 -10.94 -12.65 -4.22
CA GLY A 117 -10.55 -14.01 -3.85
C GLY A 117 -9.12 -14.40 -4.25
N GLY A 118 -8.19 -13.44 -4.25
CA GLY A 118 -6.80 -13.64 -4.68
C GLY A 118 -6.57 -13.60 -6.20
N THR A 119 -7.62 -13.53 -7.01
CA THR A 119 -7.50 -13.34 -8.46
C THR A 119 -7.38 -11.86 -8.77
N ARG A 120 -6.31 -11.44 -9.48
CA ARG A 120 -6.17 -10.06 -9.94
C ARG A 120 -7.15 -9.79 -11.07
N ILE A 121 -8.00 -8.79 -10.88
CA ILE A 121 -9.06 -8.39 -11.83
C ILE A 121 -8.69 -7.13 -12.61
N ALA A 122 -7.81 -6.28 -12.08
CA ALA A 122 -7.29 -5.09 -12.76
C ALA A 122 -5.90 -4.71 -12.24
N SER A 123 -5.13 -4.02 -13.09
CA SER A 123 -3.82 -3.42 -12.78
C SER A 123 -3.65 -2.13 -13.56
N PHE A 124 -3.18 -1.08 -12.89
CA PHE A 124 -2.84 0.21 -13.48
C PHE A 124 -1.38 0.53 -13.12
N ASP A 125 -0.56 0.86 -14.11
CA ASP A 125 0.87 1.11 -13.95
C ASP A 125 1.15 2.62 -14.06
N ASP A 126 1.72 3.19 -13.01
CA ASP A 126 2.13 4.60 -12.94
C ASP A 126 3.60 4.79 -13.37
N GLY A 127 4.35 3.72 -13.64
CA GLY A 127 5.72 3.78 -14.13
C GLY A 127 6.71 4.47 -13.18
N GLY A 128 6.40 4.53 -11.88
CA GLY A 128 7.18 5.26 -10.89
C GLY A 128 6.80 6.74 -10.74
N ALA A 129 5.76 7.21 -11.43
CA ALA A 129 5.29 8.59 -11.29
C ALA A 129 4.70 8.86 -9.90
N ARG A 130 4.71 10.12 -9.49
CA ARG A 130 3.97 10.58 -8.31
C ARG A 130 2.53 10.91 -8.74
N PRO A 131 1.51 10.21 -8.22
CA PRO A 131 0.12 10.39 -8.63
C PRO A 131 -0.46 11.71 -8.07
N PRO A 132 -1.59 12.20 -8.62
CA PRO A 132 -2.38 13.26 -7.98
C PRO A 132 -2.94 12.81 -6.61
N ALA A 133 -3.40 13.76 -5.79
CA ALA A 133 -3.94 13.46 -4.45
C ALA A 133 -5.24 12.64 -4.49
N THR A 134 -5.94 12.66 -5.63
CA THR A 134 -7.11 11.84 -5.91
C THR A 134 -6.85 11.03 -7.16
N VAL A 135 -7.02 9.71 -7.07
CA VAL A 135 -6.83 8.78 -8.20
C VAL A 135 -8.10 7.97 -8.38
N THR A 136 -8.63 7.91 -9.60
CA THR A 136 -9.83 7.11 -9.90
C THR A 136 -9.52 6.08 -10.96
N HIS A 137 -9.90 4.84 -10.68
CA HIS A 137 -9.71 3.68 -11.55
C HIS A 137 -11.04 3.03 -11.88
N ARG A 138 -11.37 2.95 -13.17
CA ARG A 138 -12.53 2.20 -13.65
C ARG A 138 -12.18 0.72 -13.77
N VAL A 139 -12.85 -0.13 -13.02
CA VAL A 139 -12.62 -1.58 -12.99
C VAL A 139 -13.85 -2.32 -13.51
N ASP A 140 -13.62 -3.28 -14.40
CA ASP A 140 -14.65 -4.20 -14.90
C ASP A 140 -14.83 -5.38 -13.93
N LEU A 141 -16.06 -5.58 -13.47
CA LEU A 141 -16.51 -6.67 -12.61
C LEU A 141 -17.44 -7.63 -13.36
N GLY A 142 -17.49 -7.57 -14.69
CA GLY A 142 -18.39 -8.36 -15.52
C GLY A 142 -18.34 -9.87 -15.27
N GLY A 143 -17.22 -10.42 -14.82
CA GLY A 143 -17.08 -11.84 -14.45
C GLY A 143 -17.69 -12.23 -13.10
N TYR A 144 -18.23 -11.28 -12.33
CA TYR A 144 -18.67 -11.46 -10.94
C TYR A 144 -20.11 -10.96 -10.75
N SER A 145 -20.77 -11.48 -9.70
CA SER A 145 -22.13 -11.10 -9.29
C SER A 145 -22.30 -11.31 -7.79
N GLY A 146 -23.28 -10.63 -7.19
CA GLY A 146 -23.59 -10.78 -5.76
C GLY A 146 -22.54 -10.13 -4.87
N GLN A 147 -22.53 -10.51 -3.58
CA GLN A 147 -21.57 -9.97 -2.62
C GLN A 147 -20.14 -10.43 -2.96
N GLN A 148 -19.24 -9.46 -3.07
CA GLN A 148 -17.82 -9.67 -3.32
C GLN A 148 -17.01 -8.78 -2.38
N LYS A 149 -15.83 -9.28 -1.99
CA LYS A 149 -14.82 -8.47 -1.32
C LYS A 149 -13.69 -8.18 -2.29
N ILE A 150 -13.45 -6.90 -2.51
CA ILE A 150 -12.36 -6.40 -3.35
C ILE A 150 -11.20 -6.03 -2.44
N LEU A 151 -10.01 -6.51 -2.76
CA LEU A 151 -8.77 -6.00 -2.20
C LEU A 151 -8.13 -5.06 -3.23
N ALA A 152 -7.99 -3.79 -2.88
CA ALA A 152 -7.24 -2.81 -3.63
C ALA A 152 -5.86 -2.63 -2.99
N VAL A 153 -4.81 -2.67 -3.81
CA VAL A 153 -3.41 -2.60 -3.40
C VAL A 153 -2.72 -1.46 -4.14
N TRP A 154 -2.12 -0.54 -3.39
CA TRP A 154 -1.27 0.51 -3.94
C TRP A 154 0.19 0.18 -3.67
N ASN A 155 0.94 -0.20 -4.71
CA ASN A 155 2.36 -0.56 -4.61
C ASN A 155 3.25 0.67 -4.79
N VAL A 156 3.91 1.12 -3.73
CA VAL A 156 4.86 2.26 -3.76
C VAL A 156 6.12 1.85 -4.52
N ALA A 157 6.63 2.68 -5.44
CA ALA A 157 7.71 2.32 -6.35
C ALA A 157 9.07 2.19 -5.65
N ASP A 158 9.37 3.09 -4.71
CA ASP A 158 10.69 3.29 -4.12
C ASP A 158 10.83 2.69 -2.71
N THR A 159 9.84 1.91 -2.24
CA THR A 159 9.90 1.15 -0.99
C THR A 159 9.55 -0.33 -1.19
N ALA A 160 9.71 -1.14 -0.14
CA ALA A 160 9.24 -2.52 -0.10
C ALA A 160 7.74 -2.66 0.28
N ASN A 161 7.05 -1.54 0.51
CA ASN A 161 5.70 -1.54 1.10
C ASN A 161 4.61 -1.22 0.07
N ALA A 162 3.38 -1.54 0.45
CA ALA A 162 2.14 -1.22 -0.24
C ALA A 162 1.05 -0.84 0.76
N PHE A 163 -0.01 -0.20 0.25
CA PHE A 163 -1.22 0.14 1.02
C PHE A 163 -2.37 -0.76 0.62
N TYR A 164 -3.13 -1.22 1.62
CA TYR A 164 -4.15 -2.24 1.46
C TYR A 164 -5.53 -1.70 1.86
N ALA A 165 -6.52 -1.88 0.98
CA ALA A 165 -7.90 -1.48 1.26
C ALA A 165 -8.86 -2.58 0.82
N CYS A 166 -9.68 -3.08 1.75
CA CYS A 166 -10.79 -3.96 1.41
C CYS A 166 -12.08 -3.16 1.21
N ILE A 167 -12.84 -3.52 0.19
CA ILE A 167 -14.12 -2.90 -0.15
C ILE A 167 -15.15 -4.02 -0.34
N ASP A 168 -16.23 -3.96 0.43
CA ASP A 168 -17.34 -4.90 0.32
C ASP A 168 -18.40 -4.34 -0.65
N VAL A 169 -18.67 -5.05 -1.73
CA VAL A 169 -19.58 -4.62 -2.80
C VAL A 169 -20.61 -5.69 -3.14
N ASN A 170 -21.76 -5.29 -3.67
CA ASN A 170 -22.76 -6.20 -4.24
C ASN A 170 -22.88 -5.93 -5.75
N VAL A 171 -22.26 -6.80 -6.55
CA VAL A 171 -22.11 -6.62 -7.99
C VAL A 171 -23.41 -6.97 -8.72
N GLY A 172 -23.89 -6.03 -9.54
CA GLY A 172 -25.15 -6.14 -10.28
C GLY A 172 -26.37 -5.68 -9.50
N ALA A 173 -26.17 -4.94 -8.40
CA ALA A 173 -27.23 -4.47 -7.51
C ALA A 173 -27.44 -2.93 -7.54
N ALA A 174 -26.73 -2.22 -8.42
CA ALA A 174 -26.93 -0.80 -8.69
C ALA A 174 -28.02 -0.53 -9.73
#